data_AF-A0A7W7D724-F1
#
_entry.id   AF-A0A7W7D724-F1
#
_cell.length_a   1.000
_cell.length_b   1.000
_cell.length_c   1.000
_cell.angle_alpha   90.00
_cell.angle_beta   90.00
_cell.angle_gamma   90.00
#
_symmetry.space_group_name_H-M   'P 1'
#
loop_
_entity.id
_entity.type
_entity.pdbx_description
1 polymer ?
#
loop_
_entity_poly.entity_id
_entity_poly.type
_entity_poly.pdbx_seq_one_letter_code
_entity_poly.pdbx_strand_id
1 'polypeptide(L)' 'MAEKKRGRPATGQTPNRTVRVPDEVWDEAKRKADEEGTNVTDVVNDCLRRYIAKKKR' A
#
# COMPACT_ATOMS: atom_id res chain seq x y z
N MET A 1 -22.92 -7.00 -6.25
CA MET A 1 -22.52 -6.05 -5.19
C MET A 1 -21.14 -5.51 -5.55
N ALA A 2 -21.08 -4.49 -6.42
CA ALA A 2 -19.81 -3.89 -6.81
C ALA A 2 -19.41 -2.90 -5.72
N GLU A 3 -18.41 -3.25 -4.93
CA GLU A 3 -17.93 -2.42 -3.83
C GLU A 3 -17.48 -1.06 -4.38
N LYS A 4 -18.11 -0.01 -3.85
CA LYS A 4 -18.00 1.37 -4.28
C LYS A 4 -16.55 1.81 -4.09
N LYS A 5 -15.76 1.86 -5.18
CA LYS A 5 -14.37 2.37 -5.17
C LYS A 5 -14.37 3.74 -4.50
N ARG A 6 -13.96 3.78 -3.22
CA ARG A 6 -13.87 5.01 -2.45
C ARG A 6 -12.85 5.89 -3.17
N GLY A 7 -13.33 6.95 -3.82
CA GLY A 7 -12.45 7.93 -4.44
C GLY A 7 -11.39 8.35 -3.43
N ARG A 8 -10.12 8.32 -3.84
CA ARG A 8 -8.98 8.69 -3.00
C ARG A 8 -9.30 10.05 -2.34
N PRO A 9 -9.36 10.15 -1.00
CA PRO A 9 -9.57 11.43 -0.33
C PRO A 9 -8.48 12.41 -0.77
N ALA A 10 -8.79 13.71 -0.82
CA ALA A 10 -7.85 14.75 -1.26
C ALA A 10 -6.56 14.74 -0.39
N THR A 11 -5.56 13.99 -0.84
CA THR A 11 -4.24 13.84 -0.18
C THR A 11 -3.38 15.06 -0.51
N GLY A 12 -3.77 16.23 -0.01
CA GLY A 12 -2.96 17.44 -0.13
C GLY A 12 -1.76 17.51 0.82
N GLN A 13 -1.51 16.49 1.65
CA GLN A 13 -0.56 16.63 2.78
C GLN A 13 0.39 15.44 3.03
N THR A 14 0.25 14.30 2.35
CA THR A 14 1.20 13.19 2.56
C THR A 14 2.40 13.35 1.62
N PRO A 15 3.63 13.54 2.15
CA PRO A 15 4.81 13.73 1.30
C PRO A 15 5.12 12.45 0.53
N ASN A 16 5.45 12.60 -0.75
CA ASN A 16 5.92 11.50 -1.57
C ASN A 16 7.24 10.96 -1.00
N ARG A 17 7.31 9.64 -0.83
CA ARG A 17 8.52 8.92 -0.41
C ARG A 17 8.88 7.92 -1.49
N THR A 18 10.07 8.10 -2.08
CA THR A 18 10.61 7.16 -3.07
C THR A 18 11.44 6.11 -2.33
N VAL A 19 11.12 4.84 -2.56
CA VAL A 19 11.87 3.69 -2.02
C VAL A 19 12.37 2.84 -3.17
N ARG A 20 13.52 2.19 -2.99
CA ARG A 20 14.04 1.20 -3.95
C ARG A 20 13.42 -0.14 -3.61
N VAL A 21 12.66 -0.69 -4.55
CA VAL A 21 12.00 -1.99 -4.43
C VAL A 21 12.36 -2.78 -5.69
N PRO A 22 12.81 -4.04 -5.58
CA PRO A 22 13.02 -4.88 -6.75
C PRO A 22 11.72 -5.01 -7.57
N ASP A 23 11.83 -4.98 -8.90
CA ASP A 23 10.67 -5.02 -9.79
C ASP A 23 9.79 -6.27 -9.55
N GLU A 24 10.41 -7.43 -9.31
CA GLU A 24 9.71 -8.69 -9.02
C GLU A 24 8.78 -8.56 -7.80
N VAL A 25 9.26 -7.92 -6.74
CA VAL A 25 8.48 -7.72 -5.50
C VAL A 25 7.37 -6.70 -5.73
N TRP A 26 7.65 -5.66 -6.51
CA TRP A 26 6.68 -4.62 -6.82
C TRP A 26 5.53 -5.16 -7.68
N ASP A 27 5.83 -5.91 -8.73
CA ASP A 27 4.83 -6.48 -9.63
C ASP A 27 3.98 -7.54 -8.93
N GLU A 28 4.58 -8.39 -8.10
CA GLU A 28 3.83 -9.37 -7.32
C GLU A 28 2.90 -8.68 -6.30
N ALA A 29 3.42 -7.66 -5.58
CA ALA A 29 2.60 -6.88 -4.64
C ALA A 29 1.46 -6.15 -5.35
N LYS A 30 1.69 -5.64 -6.56
CA LYS A 30 0.67 -4.99 -7.38
C LYS A 30 -0.40 -5.97 -7.82
N ARG A 31 -0.02 -7.17 -8.29
CA ARG A 31 -0.97 -8.22 -8.69
C ARG A 31 -1.86 -8.60 -7.52
N LYS A 32 -1.24 -8.88 -6.37
CA LYS A 32 -1.98 -9.26 -5.16
C LYS A 32 -2.91 -8.14 -4.67
N ALA A 33 -2.45 -6.89 -4.72
CA ALA A 33 -3.27 -5.75 -4.35
C ALA A 33 -4.51 -5.62 -5.25
N ASP A 34 -4.36 -5.86 -6.56
CA ASP A 34 -5.47 -5.83 -7.52
C ASP A 34 -6.48 -6.96 -7.25
N GLU A 35 -5.99 -8.17 -6.96
CA GLU A 35 -6.80 -9.34 -6.56
C GLU A 35 -7.60 -9.07 -5.27
N GLU A 36 -7.01 -8.39 -4.30
CA GLU A 36 -7.64 -8.01 -3.03
C GLU A 36 -8.51 -6.74 -3.13
N GLY A 37 -8.58 -6.10 -4.31
CA GLY A 37 -9.33 -4.86 -4.52
C GLY A 37 -8.73 -3.63 -3.81
N THR A 38 -7.47 -3.71 -3.40
CA THR A 38 -6.71 -2.66 -2.72
C THR A 38 -5.68 -2.02 -3.66
N ASN A 39 -4.82 -1.13 -3.14
CA ASN A 39 -3.73 -0.52 -3.90
C ASN A 39 -2.38 -0.74 -3.21
N VAL A 40 -1.30 -0.65 -3.99
CA VAL A 40 0.07 -0.85 -3.50
C VAL A 40 0.45 0.15 -2.41
N THR A 41 -0.10 1.37 -2.43
CA THR A 41 0.15 2.38 -1.40
C THR A 41 -0.39 1.94 -0.03
N ASP A 42 -1.60 1.37 0.02
CA ASP A 42 -2.21 0.85 1.24
C ASP A 42 -1.46 -0.38 1.75
N VAL A 43 -1.02 -1.26 0.84
CA VAL A 43 -0.16 -2.42 1.19
C VAL A 43 1.16 -1.95 1.82
N VAL A 44 1.84 -0.98 1.20
CA VAL A 44 3.10 -0.43 1.74
C VAL A 44 2.88 0.20 3.10
N ASN A 45 1.80 0.97 3.28
CA ASN A 45 1.46 1.58 4.56
C ASN A 45 1.20 0.54 5.66
N ASP A 46 0.48 -0.55 5.34
CA ASP A 46 0.21 -1.63 6.28
C ASP A 46 1.49 -2.38 6.66
N CYS A 47 2.35 -2.71 5.69
CA CYS A 47 3.66 -3.31 5.94
C CYS A 47 4.52 -2.44 6.87
N LEU A 48 4.58 -1.13 6.64
CA LEU A 48 5.32 -0.20 7.50
C LEU A 48 4.75 -0.15 8.93
N ARG A 49 3.42 -0.13 9.08
CA ARG A 49 2.76 -0.16 10.40
C ARG A 49 3.06 -1.46 11.15
N ARG A 50 2.98 -2.61 10.48
CA ARG A 50 3.34 -3.92 11.04
C ARG A 50 4.80 -3.97 11.47
N TYR A 51 5.71 -3.43 10.67
CA TYR A 51 7.13 -3.35 11.00
C TYR A 51 7.39 -2.53 12.27
N ILE A 52 6.73 -1.36 12.42
CA ILE A 52 6.81 -0.54 13.63
C ILE A 52 6.27 -1.30 14.85
N ALA A 53 5.12 -1.96 14.71
CA ALA A 53 4.51 -2.73 15.80
C ALA A 53 5.42 -3.88 16.28
N LYS A 54 6.09 -4.57 15.34
CA LYS A 54 7.06 -5.63 15.65
C LYS A 54 8.29 -5.10 16.40
N LYS A 55 8.75 -3.87 16.08
CA LYS A 55 9.92 -3.25 16.71
C LYS A 55 9.67 -2.76 18.15
N LYS A 56 8.42 -2.56 18.55
CA LYS A 56 8.06 -2.13 19.92
C LYS A 56 8.04 -3.25 20.96
N ARG A 57 8.29 -4.51 20.58
CA ARG A 57 8.37 -5.65 21.50
C ARG A 57 9.81 -5.95 21.88
#